data_AF-A0A2M9J1M8-F1
#
_entry.id   AF-A0A2M9J1M8-F1
#
_cell.length_a   1.000
_cell.length_b   1.000
_cell.length_c   1.000
_cell.angle_alpha   90.00
_cell.angle_beta   90.00
_cell.angle_gamma   90.00
#
_symmetry.space_group_name_H-M   'P 1'
#
loop_
_entity.id
_entity.type
_entity.pdbx_description
1 polymer ?
#
loop_
_entity_poly.entity_id
_entity_poly.type
_entity_poly.pdbx_seq_one_letter_code
_entity_poly.pdbx_strand_id
1 'polypeptide(L)' 'MEGSFEYRSHEIPDEEYRTWRLCTMLHCLPSDLEQQSAVDLDWLLAIDNTVAKVRAEQERRAARG' A
#
# COMPACT_ATOMS: atom_id res chain seq x y z
N MET A 1 21.00 13.35 -11.02
CA MET A 1 19.89 13.25 -11.97
C MET A 1 18.80 12.46 -11.27
N GLU A 2 18.02 13.12 -10.42
CA GLU A 2 16.92 12.48 -9.71
C GLU A 2 15.71 12.51 -10.63
N GLY A 3 15.51 11.44 -11.38
CA GLY A 3 14.25 11.20 -12.05
C GLY A 3 13.28 10.65 -11.01
N SER A 4 12.22 11.39 -10.69
CA SER A 4 11.07 10.80 -10.03
C SER A 4 10.46 9.80 -11.01
N PHE A 5 10.78 8.52 -10.86
CA PHE A 5 10.12 7.48 -11.62
C PHE A 5 8.68 7.37 -11.13
N GLU A 6 7.77 8.05 -11.81
CA GLU A 6 6.33 7.82 -11.67
C GLU A 6 6.00 6.47 -12.31
N TYR A 7 6.11 5.40 -11.52
CA TYR A 7 5.60 4.10 -11.92
C TYR A 7 4.08 4.08 -11.79
N ARG A 8 3.38 3.69 -12.85
CA ARG A 8 1.95 3.40 -12.72
C ARG A 8 1.81 2.10 -11.94
N SER A 9 0.91 2.06 -10.96
CA SER A 9 0.76 0.93 -10.03
C SER A 9 0.49 -0.44 -10.68
N HIS A 10 0.06 -0.48 -11.94
CA HIS A 10 -0.17 -1.71 -12.71
C HIS A 10 1.08 -2.23 -13.46
N GLU A 11 2.16 -1.46 -13.49
CA GLU A 11 3.43 -1.83 -14.17
C GLU A 11 4.47 -2.35 -13.18
N ILE A 12 4.15 -2.30 -11.88
CA ILE A 12 5.01 -2.77 -10.80
C ILE A 12 4.63 -4.22 -10.51
N PRO A 13 5.58 -5.17 -10.47
CA PRO A 13 5.26 -6.53 -10.05
C PRO A 13 4.77 -6.54 -8.59
N ASP A 14 3.98 -7.55 -8.23
CA ASP A 14 3.19 -7.53 -6.97
C ASP A 14 4.07 -7.33 -5.73
N GLU A 15 5.27 -7.92 -5.71
CA GLU A 15 6.22 -7.82 -4.60
C GLU A 15 6.80 -6.40 -4.44
N GLU A 16 7.17 -5.75 -5.54
CA GLU A 16 7.66 -4.38 -5.53
C GLU A 16 6.54 -3.39 -5.18
N TYR A 17 5.30 -3.66 -5.60
CA TYR A 17 4.14 -2.86 -5.24
C TYR A 17 3.84 -2.97 -3.74
N ARG A 18 3.90 -4.18 -3.17
CA ARG A 18 3.77 -4.42 -1.72
C ARG A 18 4.84 -3.67 -0.94
N THR A 19 6.09 -3.76 -1.38
CA THR A 19 7.23 -3.07 -0.77
C THR A 19 7.03 -1.56 -0.78
N TRP A 20 6.69 -0.99 -1.94
CA TRP A 20 6.42 0.44 -2.08
C TRP A 20 5.27 0.91 -1.18
N ARG A 21 4.17 0.13 -1.11
CA ARG A 21 3.02 0.48 -0.27
C ARG A 21 3.36 0.45 1.22
N LEU A 22 4.10 -0.56 1.67
CA LEU A 22 4.58 -0.65 3.05
C LEU A 22 5.50 0.52 3.41
N CYS A 23 6.49 0.83 2.56
CA CYS A 23 7.36 1.98 2.75
C CYS A 23 6.59 3.31 2.81
N THR A 24 5.56 3.45 1.98
CA THR A 24 4.70 4.65 1.96
C THR A 24 3.88 4.76 3.24
N MET A 25 3.29 3.66 3.73
CA MET A 25 2.49 3.64 4.96
C MET A 25 3.34 3.87 6.21
N LEU A 26 4.53 3.29 6.26
CA LEU A 26 5.40 3.30 7.44
C LEU A 26 6.43 4.43 7.42
N HIS A 27 6.50 5.19 6.33
CA HIS A 27 7.51 6.24 6.11
C HIS A 27 8.94 5.72 6.31
N CYS A 28 9.25 4.56 5.74
CA CYS A 28 10.53 3.88 5.90
C CYS A 28 11.17 3.50 4.56
N LEU A 29 12.45 3.14 4.58
CA LEU A 29 13.15 2.59 3.42
C LEU A 29 12.86 1.09 3.27
N PRO A 30 13.03 0.50 2.07
CA PRO A 30 12.85 -0.94 1.87
C PRO A 30 13.74 -1.79 2.78
N SER A 31 14.97 -1.33 3.05
CA SER A 31 15.92 -2.00 3.94
C SER A 31 15.42 -2.12 5.39
N ASP A 32 14.53 -1.22 5.81
CA ASP A 32 13.95 -1.24 7.16
C ASP A 32 12.91 -2.36 7.31
N LEU A 33 12.34 -2.85 6.19
CA LEU A 33 11.38 -3.95 6.17
C LEU A 33 12.06 -5.31 6.33
N GLU A 34 13.33 -5.46 5.94
CA GLU A 34 14.08 -6.73 6.03
C GLU A 34 14.18 -7.25 7.47
N GLN A 35 14.11 -6.36 8.45
CA GLN A 35 14.17 -6.70 9.88
C GLN A 35 12.78 -6.99 10.48
N GLN A 36 11.71 -6.81 9.70
CA GLN A 36 10.34 -6.97 10.15
C GLN A 36 9.81 -8.39 9.85
N SER A 37 8.84 -8.82 10.65
CA SER A 37 8.14 -10.08 10.42
C SER A 37 7.27 -9.98 9.15
N ALA A 38 7.44 -10.92 8.22
CA ALA A 38 6.62 -11.01 7.02
C ALA A 38 5.10 -11.09 7.35
N VAL A 39 4.75 -11.78 8.44
CA VAL A 39 3.36 -11.89 8.90
C VAL A 39 2.80 -10.54 9.31
N ASP A 40 3.60 -9.71 9.98
CA ASP A 40 3.16 -8.39 10.46
C ASP A 40 2.99 -7.42 9.28
N LEU A 41 3.92 -7.45 8.33
CA LEU A 41 3.83 -6.68 7.08
C LEU A 41 2.58 -7.06 6.26
N ASP A 42 2.28 -8.36 6.17
CA ASP A 42 1.09 -8.85 5.48
C ASP A 42 -0.20 -8.40 6.17
N TRP A 43 -0.22 -8.39 7.50
CA TRP A 43 -1.36 -7.87 8.28
C TRP A 43 -1.59 -6.39 8.03
N LEU A 44 -0.54 -5.57 7.97
CA LEU A 44 -0.65 -4.14 7.67
C LEU A 44 -1.29 -3.92 6.29
N LEU A 45 -0.85 -4.65 5.27
CA LEU A 45 -1.43 -4.59 3.92
C LEU A 45 -2.90 -5.04 3.90
N ALA A 46 -3.25 -6.10 4.64
CA ALA A 46 -4.62 -6.58 4.74
C ALA A 46 -5.56 -5.54 5.39
N ILE A 47 -5.10 -4.88 6.46
CA ILE A 47 -5.84 -3.81 7.13
C ILE A 47 -6.03 -2.63 6.19
N ASP A 48 -4.97 -2.17 5.53
CA ASP A 48 -5.04 -1.02 4.61
C ASP A 48 -6.03 -1.27 3.46
N ASN A 49 -5.99 -2.47 2.87
CA ASN A 49 -6.97 -2.88 1.85
C ASN A 49 -8.40 -2.91 2.38
N THR A 50 -8.61 -3.35 3.62
CA THR A 50 -9.93 -3.41 4.25
C THR A 50 -10.47 -2.00 4.48
N VAL A 51 -9.64 -1.09 5.00
CA VAL A 51 -9.99 0.32 5.21
C VAL A 51 -10.35 0.99 3.88
N ALA A 52 -9.57 0.76 2.83
CA ALA A 52 -9.85 1.30 1.50
C ALA A 52 -11.22 0.84 0.95
N LYS A 53 -11.55 -0.46 1.11
CA LYS A 53 -12.85 -1.00 0.72
C LYS A 53 -14.00 -0.36 1.51
N VAL A 54 -13.86 -0.24 2.82
CA VAL A 54 -14.88 0.36 3.69
C VAL A 54 -15.13 1.82 3.30
N ARG A 55 -14.07 2.60 3.04
CA ARG A 55 -14.19 3.99 2.58
C ARG A 55 -14.93 4.08 1.24
N ALA A 56 -14.54 3.27 0.26
CA ALA A 56 -15.20 3.23 -1.04
C ALA A 56 -16.69 2.84 -0.94
N GLU A 57 -17.05 1.93 -0.02
CA GLU A 57 -18.45 1.58 0.24
C GLU A 57 -19.23 2.74 0.88
N GLN A 58 -18.63 3.45 1.82
CA GLN A 58 -19.24 4.63 2.45
C GLN A 58 -19.50 5.73 1.41
N GLU A 59 -18.53 6.02 0.55
CA GLU A 59 -18.68 6.98 -0.55
C GLU A 59 -19.80 6.59 -1.52
N ARG A 60 -19.88 5.30 -1.90
CA ARG A 60 -20.96 4.80 -2.77
C ARG A 60 -22.33 4.89 -2.12
N ARG A 61 -22.43 4.68 -0.80
CA ARG A 61 -23.70 4.85 -0.07
C ARG A 61 -24.11 6.32 -0.02
N ALA A 62 -23.16 7.22 0.25
CA ALA A 62 -23.40 8.65 0.26
C ALA A 62 -23.84 9.19 -1.12
N ALA A 63 -23.30 8.67 -2.22
CA ALA A 63 -23.67 9.08 -3.57
C ALA A 63 -25.04 8.54 -4.05
N ARG A 64 -25.64 7.59 -3.33
CA ARG A 64 -26.94 6.96 -3.67
C ARG A 64 -28.10 7.47 -2.82
N GLY A 65 -27.84 8.22 -1.77
CA GLY A 65 -28.83 8.90 -0.93
C GLY A 65 -28.98 10.36 -1.35
#